data_AF-A0A9E4XEJ7-F1
#
_entry.id   AF-A0A9E4XEJ7-F1
#
_cell.length_a   1.000
_cell.length_b   1.000
_cell.length_c   1.000
_cell.angle_alpha   90.00
_cell.angle_beta   90.00
_cell.angle_gamma   90.00
#
_symmetry.space_group_name_H-M   'P 1'
#
loop_
_entity.id
_entity.type
_entity.pdbx_description
1 polymer ?
#
loop_
_entity_poly.entity_id
_entity_poly.type
_entity_poly.pdbx_seq_one_letter_code
_entity_poly.pdbx_strand_id
1 'polypeptide(L)' 'MDASQLTTAEVLEMARMAGLSPDDQRAEAIAARLGAVLQALSEVPDESVADYQPALTFTPTGAPKAVPRNQPGGKD' A
#
# COMPACT_ATOMS: atom_id res chain seq x y z
N MET A 1 4.41 9.86 15.68
CA MET A 1 3.10 9.20 15.54
C MET A 1 3.03 8.20 16.66
N ASP A 2 2.05 8.32 17.54
CA ASP A 2 1.73 7.24 18.48
C ASP A 2 1.50 5.99 17.62
N ALA A 3 2.29 4.92 17.79
CA ALA A 3 2.09 3.62 17.13
C ALA A 3 0.84 2.89 17.69
N SER A 4 -0.12 3.68 18.15
CA SER A 4 -1.14 3.30 19.09
C SER A 4 -2.35 2.83 18.30
N GLN A 5 -2.31 1.52 18.05
CA GLN A 5 -3.41 0.65 17.60
C GLN A 5 -4.04 1.02 16.25
N LEU A 6 -3.78 0.16 15.27
CA LEU A 6 -4.62 0.06 14.07
C LEU A 6 -6.08 -0.16 14.47
N THR A 7 -6.95 0.68 13.95
CA THR A 7 -8.39 0.56 14.09
C THR A 7 -8.98 -0.40 13.04
N THR A 8 -10.16 -0.94 13.33
CA THR A 8 -10.92 -1.76 12.36
C THR A 8 -11.19 -1.00 11.07
N ALA A 9 -11.46 0.32 11.15
CA ALA A 9 -11.71 1.16 9.98
C ALA A 9 -10.48 1.29 9.07
N GLU A 10 -9.30 1.47 9.66
CA GLU A 10 -8.04 1.51 8.90
C GLU A 10 -7.74 0.18 8.23
N VAL A 11 -8.02 -0.94 8.91
CA VAL A 11 -7.87 -2.27 8.32
C VAL A 11 -8.83 -2.49 7.15
N LEU A 12 -10.08 -2.05 7.27
CA LEU A 12 -11.05 -2.15 6.18
C LEU A 12 -10.60 -1.33 4.95
N GLU A 13 -10.06 -0.14 5.17
CA GLU A 13 -9.54 0.69 4.07
C GLU A 13 -8.30 0.06 3.41
N MET A 14 -7.36 -0.46 4.21
CA MET A 14 -6.20 -1.20 3.69
C MET A 14 -6.62 -2.45 2.91
N ALA A 15 -7.60 -3.20 3.42
CA ALA A 15 -8.14 -4.37 2.74
C ALA A 15 -8.76 -3.98 1.40
N ARG A 16 -9.52 -2.88 1.36
CA ARG A 16 -10.12 -2.35 0.13
C ARG A 16 -9.05 -1.98 -0.91
N MET A 17 -7.99 -1.30 -0.50
CA MET A 17 -6.86 -0.97 -1.39
C MET A 17 -6.17 -2.23 -1.95
N ALA A 18 -6.13 -3.31 -1.17
CA ALA A 18 -5.60 -4.60 -1.59
C ALA A 18 -6.60 -5.45 -2.40
N GLY A 19 -7.81 -4.96 -2.68
CA GLY A 19 -8.87 -5.72 -3.37
C GLY A 19 -9.49 -6.84 -2.53
N LEU A 20 -9.37 -6.76 -1.21
CA LEU A 20 -9.94 -7.69 -0.24
C LEU A 20 -11.22 -7.11 0.38
N SER A 21 -12.09 -7.98 0.89
CA SER A 21 -13.33 -7.57 1.57
C SER A 21 -13.60 -8.47 2.78
N PRO A 22 -12.83 -8.31 3.88
CA PRO A 22 -13.13 -8.98 5.13
C PRO A 22 -14.42 -8.42 5.75
N ASP A 23 -15.13 -9.26 6.51
CA ASP A 23 -16.18 -8.80 7.43
C ASP A 23 -15.59 -8.09 8.65
N ASP A 24 -16.44 -7.44 9.45
CA ASP A 24 -16.04 -6.65 10.61
C ASP A 24 -15.28 -7.48 11.67
N GLN A 25 -15.71 -8.72 11.92
CA GLN A 25 -15.06 -9.61 12.89
C GLN A 25 -13.64 -9.97 12.43
N ARG A 26 -13.46 -10.25 11.14
CA ARG A 26 -12.16 -10.53 10.54
C ARG A 26 -11.29 -9.28 10.52
N ALA A 27 -11.85 -8.10 10.24
CA ALA A 27 -11.14 -6.84 10.27
C ALA A 27 -10.62 -6.50 11.68
N GLU A 28 -11.43 -6.73 12.71
CA GLU A 28 -11.02 -6.56 14.12
C GLU A 28 -9.86 -7.50 14.49
N ALA A 29 -9.95 -8.77 14.10
CA ALA A 29 -8.87 -9.72 14.33
C ALA A 29 -7.57 -9.34 13.59
N ILE A 30 -7.68 -8.80 12.38
CA ILE A 30 -6.54 -8.30 11.62
C ILE A 30 -5.94 -7.05 12.30
N ALA A 31 -6.77 -6.14 12.78
CA ALA A 31 -6.33 -4.93 13.49
C ALA A 31 -5.49 -5.27 14.72
N ALA A 32 -5.96 -6.20 15.56
CA ALA A 32 -5.24 -6.67 16.72
C ALA A 32 -3.89 -7.32 16.37
N ARG A 33 -3.88 -8.19 15.36
CA ARG A 33 -2.67 -8.91 14.92
C ARG A 33 -1.63 -7.96 14.32
N LEU A 34 -2.06 -7.08 13.41
CA LEU A 34 -1.16 -6.16 12.74
C LEU A 34 -0.64 -5.09 13.71
N GLY A 35 -1.47 -4.63 14.65
CA GLY A 35 -1.03 -3.76 15.74
C GLY A 35 0.09 -4.38 16.58
N ALA A 36 -0.03 -5.67 16.94
CA ALA A 36 1.04 -6.37 17.67
C ALA A 36 2.35 -6.47 16.87
N VAL A 37 2.26 -6.73 15.55
CA VAL A 37 3.44 -6.78 14.68
C VAL A 37 4.10 -5.40 14.57
N LEU A 38 3.32 -4.33 14.37
CA LEU A 38 3.86 -2.96 14.29
C LEU A 38 4.53 -2.54 15.60
N GLN A 39 3.95 -2.91 16.74
CA GLN A 39 4.57 -2.65 18.03
C GLN A 39 5.93 -3.36 18.15
N ALA A 40 5.99 -4.65 17.79
CA ALA A 40 7.24 -5.41 17.79
C ALA A 40 8.29 -4.82 16.83
N LEU A 41 7.86 -4.29 15.68
CA LEU A 41 8.76 -3.60 14.74
C LEU A 41 9.26 -2.25 15.28
N SER A 42 8.45 -1.53 16.06
CA SER A 42 8.85 -0.25 16.68
C SER A 42 9.95 -0.41 17.74
N GLU A 43 10.11 -1.62 18.28
CA GLU A 43 11.17 -1.96 19.23
C GLU A 43 12.51 -2.26 18.53
N VAL A 44 12.53 -2.39 17.20
CA VAL A 44 13.76 -2.60 16.42
C VAL A 44 14.53 -1.28 16.35
N PRO A 45 15.76 -1.20 16.90
CA PRO A 45 16.54 0.03 16.91
C PRO A 45 16.90 0.55 15.51
N ASP A 46 16.75 1.85 15.29
CA ASP A 46 17.01 2.54 14.00
C ASP A 46 18.45 2.36 13.48
N GLU A 47 19.40 2.07 14.36
CA GLU A 47 20.80 1.77 14.04
C GLU A 47 20.98 0.53 13.13
N SER A 48 19.97 -0.34 13.06
CA SER A 48 19.96 -1.46 12.10
C SER A 48 19.44 -1.08 10.71
N VAL A 49 18.85 0.10 10.51
CA VAL A 49 18.24 0.53 9.22
C VAL A 49 19.01 1.67 8.55
N ALA A 50 19.87 2.38 9.29
CA ALA A 50 20.63 3.54 8.80
C ALA A 50 21.61 3.23 7.64
N ASP A 51 22.10 1.99 7.55
CA ASP A 51 23.01 1.53 6.49
C ASP A 51 22.33 0.78 5.34
N TYR A 52 21.01 0.58 5.39
CA TYR A 52 20.28 -0.10 4.32
C TYR A 52 20.01 0.86 3.16
N GLN A 53 20.75 0.71 2.06
CA GLN A 53 20.29 1.27 0.79
C GLN A 53 19.02 0.54 0.34
N PRO A 54 17.96 1.26 -0.09
CA PRO A 54 16.76 0.62 -0.62
C PRO A 54 17.15 -0.27 -1.80
N ALA A 55 16.90 -1.57 -1.68
CA ALA A 55 17.09 -2.51 -2.75
C ALA A 55 16.06 -2.23 -3.85
N LEU A 56 16.49 -1.46 -4.86
CA LEU A 56 15.79 -1.17 -6.11
C LEU A 56 14.56 -0.25 -5.96
N THR A 57 14.72 1.00 -6.39
CA THR A 57 13.61 1.86 -6.81
C THR A 57 12.94 1.25 -8.03
N PHE A 58 11.78 0.61 -7.85
CA PHE A 58 10.91 0.25 -8.96
C PHE A 58 10.38 1.52 -9.61
N THR A 59 10.88 1.84 -10.81
CA THR A 59 10.23 2.79 -11.71
C THR A 59 9.26 2.01 -12.60
N PRO A 60 7.94 2.22 -12.46
CA PRO A 60 6.98 1.61 -13.38
C PRO A 60 7.22 2.19 -14.78
N THR A 61 7.91 1.42 -15.63
CA THR A 61 8.14 1.78 -17.04
C THR A 61 6.88 1.44 -17.82
N GLY A 62 5.88 2.29 -17.68
CA GLY A 62 4.56 2.09 -18.25
C GLY A 62 3.79 3.40 -18.35
N ALA A 63 4.42 4.46 -18.84
CA ALA A 63 3.62 5.56 -19.38
C ALA A 63 2.73 4.96 -20.49
N PRO A 64 1.40 5.14 -20.45
CA PRO A 64 0.55 4.63 -21.52
C PRO A 64 1.04 5.25 -22.82
N LYS A 65 1.43 4.40 -23.79
CA LYS A 65 1.67 4.86 -25.17
C LYS A 65 0.42 5.62 -25.58
N ALA A 66 0.54 6.92 -25.78
CA ALA A 66 -0.52 7.71 -26.38
C ALA A 66 -0.86 7.06 -27.72
N VAL A 67 -2.05 6.46 -27.80
CA VAL A 67 -2.59 5.96 -29.06
C VAL A 67 -2.86 7.20 -29.91
N PRO A 68 -2.20 7.38 -31.07
CA PRO A 68 -2.50 8.52 -31.92
C PRO A 68 -3.97 8.42 -32.34
N ARG A 69 -4.74 9.44 -32.00
CA ARG A 69 -6.15 9.57 -32.39
C ARG A 69 -6.18 9.65 -33.92
N ASN A 70 -6.63 8.59 -34.57
CA ASN A 70 -6.80 8.55 -36.03
C ASN A 70 -7.73 9.71 -36.44
N GLN A 71 -7.23 10.65 -37.24
CA GLN A 71 -8.04 11.73 -37.83
C GLN A 71 -9.03 11.11 -38.82
N PRO A 72 -10.35 11.35 -38.70
CA PRO A 72 -11.28 10.92 -39.73
C PRO A 72 -11.23 11.92 -40.89
N GLY A 73 -10.67 11.45 -42.02
CA GLY A 73 -11.14 11.78 -43.36
C GLY A 73 -10.90 13.20 -43.85
N GLY A 74 -9.82 13.37 -44.62
CA GLY A 74 -9.92 14.21 -45.81
C GLY A 74 -10.96 13.60 -46.75
N LYS A 75 -11.91 14.42 -47.19
CA LYS A 75 -12.65 14.21 -48.43
C LYS A 75 -12.72 15.56 -49.13
N ASP A 76 -12.51 15.44 -50.44
CA ASP A 76 -12.36 16.46 -51.47
C ASP A 76 -13.43 17.56 -51.46
#